data_AF-A0A167JPA9-F1
#
_entry.id   AF-A0A167JPA9-F1
#
_cell.length_a   1.000
_cell.length_b   1.000
_cell.length_c   1.000
_cell.angle_alpha   90.00
_cell.angle_beta   90.00
_cell.angle_gamma   90.00
#
_symmetry.space_group_name_H-M   'P 1'
#
loop_
_entity.id
_entity.type
_entity.pdbx_description
1 polymer ?
#
loop_
_entity_poly.entity_id
_entity_poly.type
_entity_poly.pdbx_seq_one_letter_code
_entity_poly.pdbx_strand_id
1 'polypeptide(L)' 'MNKQNIYAVDLRRYKCPQLFVQFKWQLKTNRDHVGVIRFSYSKEQDISDVIRYLESQKMSFSVTTDSNINFIEVHSTDV' A
#
# COMPACT_ATOMS: atom_id res chain seq x y z
N MET A 1 -13.03 -3.90 -20.84
CA MET A 1 -12.24 -4.34 -19.66
C MET A 1 -11.26 -3.22 -19.33
N ASN A 2 -11.63 -2.32 -18.39
CA ASN A 2 -10.71 -1.27 -17.95
C ASN A 2 -9.61 -1.95 -17.13
N LYS A 3 -8.40 -2.04 -17.68
CA LYS A 3 -7.22 -2.42 -16.91
C LYS A 3 -7.06 -1.33 -15.84
N GLN A 4 -7.41 -1.63 -14.59
CA GLN A 4 -7.06 -0.76 -13.48
C GLN A 4 -5.55 -0.51 -13.57
N ASN A 5 -5.15 0.77 -13.64
CA ASN A 5 -3.75 1.16 -13.67
C ASN A 5 -3.19 0.95 -12.26
N ILE A 6 -2.63 -0.23 -12.01
CA ILE A 6 -2.06 -0.63 -10.72
C ILE A 6 -0.58 -0.27 -10.71
N TYR A 7 -0.20 0.59 -9.77
CA TYR A 7 1.20 0.89 -9.50
C TYR A 7 1.73 -0.04 -8.39
N ALA A 8 2.69 -0.89 -8.72
CA ALA A 8 3.25 -1.86 -7.77
C ALA A 8 4.49 -1.30 -7.07
N VAL A 9 4.52 -1.41 -5.74
CA VAL A 9 5.62 -0.99 -4.87
C VAL A 9 6.03 -2.17 -4.00
N ASP A 10 7.31 -2.54 -4.03
CA ASP A 10 7.85 -3.61 -3.18
C ASP A 10 8.46 -3.03 -1.90
N LEU A 11 7.85 -3.32 -0.75
CA LEU A 11 8.33 -2.88 0.56
C LEU A 11 9.12 -3.96 1.32
N ARG A 12 9.28 -5.16 0.76
CA ARG A 12 9.87 -6.33 1.45
C ARG A 12 11.30 -6.13 1.95
N ARG A 13 12.02 -5.16 1.37
CA ARG A 13 13.40 -4.82 1.74
C ARG A 13 13.51 -3.86 2.92
N TYR A 14 12.43 -3.19 3.31
CA TYR A 14 12.48 -2.19 4.36
C TYR A 14 12.07 -2.76 5.72
N LYS A 15 12.62 -2.23 6.79
CA LYS A 15 12.19 -2.53 8.16
C LYS A 15 11.62 -1.26 8.79
N CYS A 16 10.85 -1.36 9.87
CA CYS A 16 10.49 -0.16 10.62
C CYS A 16 11.76 0.56 11.13
N PRO A 17 11.83 1.92 11.06
CA PRO A 17 10.77 2.83 10.57
C PRO A 17 10.78 3.08 9.05
N GLN A 18 11.81 2.64 8.31
CA GLN A 18 11.94 2.88 6.86
C GLN A 18 10.75 2.36 6.05
N LEU A 19 10.16 1.22 6.42
CA LEU A 19 8.98 0.66 5.75
C LEU A 19 7.86 1.68 5.68
N PHE A 20 7.51 2.28 6.82
CA PHE A 20 6.43 3.25 6.92
C PHE A 20 6.77 4.55 6.18
N VAL A 21 8.02 5.01 6.24
CA VAL A 21 8.49 6.18 5.50
C VAL A 21 8.35 5.98 3.99
N GLN A 22 8.80 4.83 3.48
CA GLN A 22 8.74 4.48 2.06
C GLN A 22 7.31 4.33 1.58
N PHE A 23 6.46 3.65 2.36
CA PHE A 23 5.03 3.57 2.11
C PHE A 23 4.41 4.96 1.95
N LYS A 24 4.65 5.87 2.92
CA LYS A 24 4.04 7.21 2.93
C LYS A 24 4.54 8.08 1.77
N TRP A 25 5.82 7.99 1.44
CA TRP A 25 6.41 8.70 0.30
C TRP A 25 5.77 8.26 -1.01
N GLN A 26 5.75 6.95 -1.27
CA GLN A 26 5.19 6.36 -2.48
C GLN A 26 3.69 6.66 -2.64
N LEU A 27 2.94 6.57 -1.55
CA LEU A 27 1.53 6.93 -1.52
C LEU A 27 1.34 8.39 -1.93
N LYS A 28 2.05 9.33 -1.31
CA LYS A 28 1.92 10.76 -1.62
C LYS A 28 2.32 11.11 -3.06
N THR A 29 3.36 10.46 -3.59
CA THR A 29 3.87 10.76 -4.94
C THR A 29 2.96 10.26 -6.04
N ASN A 30 2.28 9.13 -5.83
CA ASN A 30 1.57 8.44 -6.91
C ASN A 30 0.04 8.47 -6.81
N ARG A 31 -0.53 8.80 -5.63
CA ARG A 31 -1.99 8.68 -5.40
C ARG A 31 -2.84 9.36 -6.46
N ASP A 32 -2.47 10.58 -6.86
CA ASP A 32 -3.30 11.37 -7.79
C ASP A 32 -3.08 11.00 -9.28
N HIS A 33 -2.21 10.03 -9.55
CA HIS A 33 -1.83 9.64 -10.92
C HIS A 33 -2.23 8.21 -11.29
N VAL A 34 -2.62 7.39 -10.31
CA VAL A 34 -2.94 5.98 -10.52
C VAL A 34 -4.23 5.62 -9.79
N GLY A 35 -4.97 4.64 -10.32
CA GLY A 35 -6.24 4.22 -9.70
C GLY A 35 -6.02 3.37 -8.46
N VAL A 36 -4.94 2.58 -8.43
CA VAL A 36 -4.59 1.70 -7.31
C VAL A 36 -3.09 1.67 -7.12
N ILE A 37 -2.63 1.74 -5.88
CA ILE A 37 -1.24 1.45 -5.51
C ILE A 37 -1.21 0.15 -4.71
N ARG A 38 -0.42 -0.83 -5.16
CA ARG A 38 -0.24 -2.12 -4.50
C ARG A 38 1.12 -2.18 -3.80
N PHE A 39 1.11 -2.30 -2.49
CA PHE A 39 2.30 -2.41 -1.65
C PHE A 39 2.53 -3.86 -1.21
N SER A 40 3.56 -4.51 -1.74
CA SER A 40 3.92 -5.88 -1.34
C SER A 40 4.80 -5.88 -0.09
N TYR A 41 4.53 -6.81 0.83
CA TYR A 41 5.27 -6.99 2.08
C TYR A 41 5.52 -8.48 2.37
N SER A 42 6.44 -8.77 3.27
CA SER A 42 6.74 -10.11 3.77
C SER A 42 5.90 -10.38 5.01
N LYS A 43 5.52 -11.64 5.24
CA LYS A 43 4.63 -12.03 6.34
C LYS A 43 5.16 -11.64 7.73
N GLU A 44 6.48 -11.53 7.87
CA GLU A 44 7.18 -11.19 9.10
C GLU A 44 7.26 -9.67 9.35
N GLN A 45 6.92 -8.84 8.36
CA GLN A 45 6.92 -7.40 8.51
C GLN A 45 5.68 -6.94 9.27
N ASP A 46 5.89 -6.15 10.32
CA ASP A 46 4.81 -5.44 10.99
C ASP A 46 4.35 -4.26 10.13
N ILE A 47 3.10 -4.33 9.67
CA ILE A 47 2.43 -3.31 8.87
C ILE A 47 1.38 -2.52 9.67
N SER A 48 1.31 -2.70 10.99
CA SER A 48 0.27 -2.10 11.84
C SER A 48 0.22 -0.57 11.71
N ASP A 49 1.38 0.09 11.60
CA ASP A 49 1.45 1.54 11.42
C ASP A 49 0.91 1.99 10.05
N VAL A 50 1.09 1.16 9.01
CA VAL A 50 0.51 1.41 7.68
C VAL A 50 -1.01 1.37 7.74
N ILE A 51 -1.57 0.33 8.37
CA ILE A 51 -3.02 0.15 8.50
C ILE A 51 -3.63 1.29 9.33
N ARG A 52 -3.08 1.58 10.52
CA ARG A 52 -3.53 2.69 11.37
C ARG A 52 -3.50 4.02 10.63
N TYR A 53 -2.45 4.26 9.83
CA TYR A 53 -2.39 5.48 9.03
C TYR A 53 -3.51 5.54 8.00
N LEU A 54 -3.72 4.47 7.21
CA LEU A 54 -4.78 4.43 6.19
C LEU A 54 -6.17 4.64 6.78
N GLU A 55 -6.46 4.01 7.92
CA GLU A 55 -7.71 4.19 8.68
C GLU A 55 -7.86 5.64 9.16
N SER A 56 -6.80 6.23 9.73
CA SER A 56 -6.82 7.62 10.21
C SER A 56 -7.08 8.63 9.07
N GLN A 57 -6.62 8.31 7.86
CA GLN A 57 -6.83 9.13 6.67
C GLN A 57 -8.15 8.80 5.96
N LYS A 58 -8.95 7.86 6.49
CA LYS A 58 -10.21 7.38 5.88
C LYS A 58 -10.03 6.94 4.42
N MET A 59 -8.88 6.34 4.12
CA MET A 59 -8.57 5.88 2.76
C MET A 59 -9.28 4.55 2.46
N SER A 60 -9.65 4.35 1.20
CA SER A 60 -10.14 3.06 0.73
C SER A 60 -8.96 2.14 0.46
N PHE A 61 -8.89 1.02 1.18
CA PHE A 61 -7.83 0.03 0.99
C PHE A 61 -8.34 -1.40 1.21
N SER A 62 -7.63 -2.36 0.64
CA SER A 62 -7.82 -3.78 0.91
C SER A 62 -6.49 -4.44 1.26
N VAL A 63 -6.55 -5.49 2.08
CA VAL A 63 -5.38 -6.26 2.49
C VAL A 63 -5.56 -7.69 2.01
N THR A 64 -4.59 -8.18 1.25
CA THR A 64 -4.53 -9.58 0.82
C THR A 64 -3.35 -10.25 1.51
N THR A 65 -3.63 -11.36 2.19
CA THR A 65 -2.64 -12.19 2.87
C THR A 65 -2.96 -13.64 2.54
N ASP A 66 -2.05 -14.28 1.81
CA ASP A 66 -2.11 -15.70 1.47
C ASP A 66 -0.72 -16.31 1.66
N SER A 67 -0.61 -17.62 1.56
CA SER A 67 0.58 -18.44 1.78
C SER A 67 1.81 -17.94 1.02
N ASN A 68 1.61 -17.35 -0.17
CA ASN A 68 2.69 -16.91 -1.06
C ASN A 68 2.72 -15.40 -1.33
N ILE A 69 1.63 -14.68 -1.02
CA ILE A 69 1.46 -13.28 -1.43
C ILE A 69 0.89 -12.45 -0.29
N ASN A 70 1.54 -11.34 0.01
CA ASN A 70 1.03 -10.35 0.95
C ASN A 70 1.14 -8.97 0.33
N PHE A 71 0.02 -8.26 0.22
CA PHE A 71 0.01 -6.89 -0.25
C PHE A 71 -1.18 -6.09 0.27
N ILE A 72 -1.00 -4.78 0.29
CA ILE A 72 -2.05 -3.81 0.57
C ILE A 72 -2.34 -3.07 -0.74
N GLU A 73 -3.60 -2.98 -1.13
CA GLU A 73 -4.03 -2.11 -2.23
C GLU A 73 -4.67 -0.86 -1.64
N VAL A 74 -4.17 0.30 -2.02
CA VAL A 74 -4.76 1.60 -1.68
C VAL A 74 -5.42 2.14 -2.95
N HIS A 75 -6.73 2.37 -2.88
CA HIS A 75 -7.53 2.86 -3.99
C HIS A 75 -7.60 4.38 -3.93
N SER A 76 -7.35 5.02 -5.07
CA SER A 76 -7.55 6.46 -5.17
C SER A 76 -9.04 6.76 -5.06
N THR A 77 -9.37 7.68 -4.16
CA THR A 77 -10.70 8.26 -4.10
C THR A 77 -10.84 9.19 -5.30
N ASP A 78 -11.54 8.74 -6.34
CA ASP A 78 -12.12 9.66 -7.32
C ASP A 78 -12.93 10.70 -6.54
N VAL A 79 -12.52 11.97 -6.64
CA VAL A 79 -13.34 13.14 -6.30
C VAL A 79 -14.09 13.60 -7.53
#